data_AF-A0A7J5D7J3-F1
#
_entry.id   AF-A0A7J5D7J3-F1
#
_cell.length_a   1.000
_cell.length_b   1.000
_cell.length_c   1.000
_cell.angle_alpha   90.00
_cell.angle_beta   90.00
_cell.angle_gamma   90.00
#
_symmetry.space_group_name_H-M   'P 1'
#
loop_
_entity.id
_entity.type
_entity.pdbx_description
1 polymer ?
#
loop_
_entity_poly.entity_id
_entity_poly.type
_entity_poly.pdbx_seq_one_letter_code
_entity_poly.pdbx_strand_id
1 'polypeptide(L)'
;MAKGGKPKKKLQVPPAPVSEQKRTGDPALLLPSGASSGERVCWRFTHLDREGPWGLHSLDHARLLELISEMVKFESQTINELFRQGEWPGKCHDVPQLPNRAALDRLDAIGLADMTKIWKLRIGGKGRLWGFLVGNVFHVVWWDPEHEVWPSKLRNT
;
A
#
# COMPACT_ATOMS: atom_id res chain seq x y z
N MET A 1 -49.36 -22.44 52.38
CA MET A 1 -48.93 -22.52 50.97
C MET A 1 -48.36 -21.17 50.55
N ALA A 2 -47.27 -21.18 49.76
CA ALA A 2 -46.68 -20.11 48.91
C ALA A 2 -46.43 -18.71 49.53
N LYS A 3 -45.19 -18.37 49.92
CA LYS A 3 -44.05 -17.82 49.13
C LYS A 3 -44.09 -16.28 48.94
N GLY A 4 -43.42 -15.58 49.85
CA GLY A 4 -43.06 -14.16 49.69
C GLY A 4 -41.92 -13.96 48.67
N GLY A 5 -42.16 -13.12 47.66
CA GLY A 5 -41.16 -12.73 46.67
C GLY A 5 -40.27 -11.59 47.18
N LYS A 6 -38.95 -11.80 47.21
CA LYS A 6 -37.97 -10.75 47.49
C LYS A 6 -37.86 -9.78 46.29
N PRO A 7 -37.71 -8.46 46.51
CA PRO A 7 -37.48 -7.51 45.42
C PRO A 7 -36.06 -7.67 44.88
N LYS A 8 -35.91 -7.73 43.55
CA LYS A 8 -34.61 -7.79 42.87
C LYS A 8 -33.91 -6.44 42.96
N LYS A 9 -32.71 -6.39 43.56
CA LYS A 9 -31.79 -5.25 43.50
C LYS A 9 -31.43 -4.99 42.03
N LYS A 10 -31.75 -3.81 41.49
CA LYS A 10 -31.25 -3.36 40.19
C LYS A 10 -29.74 -3.11 40.34
N LEU A 11 -28.93 -3.83 39.56
CA LEU A 11 -27.49 -3.61 39.46
C LEU A 11 -27.28 -2.25 38.77
N GLN A 12 -26.69 -1.28 39.45
CA GLN A 12 -26.25 -0.03 38.81
C GLN A 12 -25.00 -0.34 37.99
N VAL A 13 -25.13 -0.25 36.67
CA VAL A 13 -23.98 -0.29 35.75
C VAL A 13 -23.26 1.05 35.87
N PRO A 14 -21.91 1.08 36.02
CA PRO A 14 -21.15 2.33 36.01
C PRO A 14 -21.40 3.09 34.69
N PRO A 15 -21.41 4.43 34.70
CA PRO A 15 -21.47 5.18 33.45
C PRO A 15 -20.29 4.78 32.57
N ALA A 16 -20.58 4.46 31.30
CA ALA A 16 -19.56 4.16 30.30
C ALA A 16 -18.53 5.30 30.26
N PRO A 17 -17.23 5.01 30.03
CA PRO A 17 -16.26 6.07 29.84
C PRO A 17 -16.75 6.97 28.71
N VAL A 18 -16.81 8.28 29.01
CA VAL A 18 -17.13 9.32 28.04
C VAL A 18 -16.24 9.08 26.83
N SER A 19 -16.83 8.75 25.69
CA SER A 19 -16.06 8.65 24.45
C SER A 19 -15.42 10.02 24.25
N GLU A 20 -14.10 10.09 24.33
CA GLU A 20 -13.37 11.24 23.81
C GLU A 20 -13.82 11.37 22.35
N GLN A 21 -14.72 12.32 22.09
CA GLN A 21 -15.17 12.60 20.75
C GLN A 21 -13.90 12.86 19.93
N LYS A 22 -13.72 12.11 18.83
CA LYS A 22 -12.66 12.40 17.87
C LYS A 22 -12.71 13.89 17.59
N ARG A 23 -11.61 14.60 17.85
CA ARG A 23 -11.45 16.00 17.46
C ARG A 23 -11.47 16.06 15.94
N THR A 24 -12.66 16.13 15.35
CA THR A 24 -12.88 16.39 13.93
C THR A 24 -12.71 17.90 13.70
N GLY A 25 -11.48 18.39 13.83
CA GLY A 25 -11.11 19.61 13.11
C GLY A 25 -11.18 19.33 11.61
N ASP A 26 -11.41 20.35 10.78
CA ASP A 26 -11.37 20.19 9.33
C ASP A 26 -9.96 19.71 8.93
N PRO A 27 -9.80 18.45 8.48
CA PRO A 27 -8.49 17.91 8.14
C PRO A 27 -7.87 18.68 6.98
N ALA A 28 -8.66 19.37 6.14
CA ALA A 28 -8.14 20.19 5.05
C ALA A 28 -7.36 21.42 5.55
N LEU A 29 -7.63 21.89 6.78
CA LEU A 29 -6.89 23.00 7.41
C LEU A 29 -5.56 22.55 8.02
N LEU A 30 -5.45 21.28 8.42
CA LEU A 30 -4.22 20.71 9.01
C LEU A 30 -3.32 20.04 7.96
N LEU A 31 -3.94 19.54 6.89
CA LEU A 31 -3.31 18.84 5.79
C LEU A 31 -3.71 19.61 4.52
N PRO A 32 -2.88 20.57 4.04
CA PRO A 32 -3.22 21.35 2.87
C PRO A 32 -3.54 20.40 1.71
N SER A 33 -4.84 20.29 1.41
CA SER A 33 -5.34 19.38 0.40
C SER A 33 -4.90 19.93 -0.95
N GLY A 34 -3.87 19.32 -1.55
CA GLY A 34 -3.67 19.14 -2.99
C GLY A 34 -3.93 20.30 -3.97
N ALA A 35 -4.02 21.55 -3.52
CA ALA A 35 -4.47 22.67 -4.35
C ALA A 35 -3.50 22.99 -5.50
N SER A 36 -2.28 22.46 -5.47
CA SER A 36 -1.30 22.56 -6.56
C SER A 36 -1.47 21.43 -7.60
N SER A 37 -2.56 21.55 -8.37
CA SER A 37 -2.59 21.44 -9.83
C SER A 37 -2.28 20.09 -10.54
N GLY A 38 -2.48 18.93 -9.93
CA GLY A 38 -2.45 17.66 -10.69
C GLY A 38 -2.77 16.42 -9.87
N GLU A 39 -3.14 15.33 -10.55
CA GLU A 39 -3.29 13.99 -9.99
C GLU A 39 -1.91 13.48 -9.48
N ARG A 40 -1.50 13.96 -8.30
CA ARG A 40 -0.29 13.54 -7.56
C ARG A 40 -0.47 12.14 -7.01
N VAL A 41 0.60 11.36 -6.95
CA VAL A 41 0.51 9.97 -6.48
C VAL A 41 0.04 9.91 -5.02
N CYS A 42 -0.84 8.96 -4.73
CA CYS A 42 -1.28 8.61 -3.38
C CYS A 42 -1.06 7.12 -3.15
N TRP A 43 -0.65 6.72 -1.95
CA TRP A 43 -0.37 5.33 -1.63
C TRP A 43 -1.58 4.64 -0.99
N ARG A 44 -1.88 3.42 -1.44
CA ARG A 44 -2.85 2.54 -0.79
C ARG A 44 -2.22 1.19 -0.48
N PHE A 45 -2.21 0.83 0.80
CA PHE A 45 -1.58 -0.40 1.29
C PHE A 45 -2.57 -1.55 1.53
N THR A 46 -3.83 -1.41 1.14
CA THR A 46 -4.87 -2.44 1.31
C THR A 46 -4.48 -3.79 0.70
N HIS A 47 -3.71 -3.76 -0.39
CA HIS A 47 -3.29 -4.94 -1.16
C HIS A 47 -1.84 -5.33 -0.90
N LEU A 48 -1.19 -4.73 0.09
CA LEU A 48 0.20 -5.04 0.43
C LEU A 48 0.27 -6.50 0.88
N ASP A 49 1.06 -7.30 0.16
CA ASP A 49 1.29 -8.70 0.47
C ASP A 49 2.27 -8.82 1.65
N ARG A 50 1.72 -8.93 2.86
CA ARG A 50 2.51 -8.91 4.10
C ARG A 50 3.30 -10.20 4.32
N GLU A 51 2.71 -11.32 3.91
CA GLU A 51 3.20 -12.68 4.20
C GLU A 51 3.92 -13.31 3.00
N GLY A 52 3.89 -12.65 1.83
CA GLY A 52 4.55 -13.14 0.62
C GLY A 52 6.05 -12.84 0.58
N PRO A 53 6.77 -13.46 -0.37
CA PRO A 53 8.23 -13.33 -0.49
C PRO A 53 8.70 -11.88 -0.74
N TRP A 54 7.84 -11.04 -1.33
CA TRP A 54 8.10 -9.62 -1.58
C TRP A 54 7.32 -8.70 -0.62
N GLY A 55 7.06 -9.19 0.59
CA GLY A 55 6.52 -8.37 1.67
C GLY A 55 7.58 -7.49 2.33
N LEU A 56 7.13 -6.60 3.22
CA LEU A 56 8.03 -5.70 3.96
C LEU A 56 8.71 -6.36 5.18
N HIS A 57 8.35 -7.61 5.50
CA HIS A 57 8.78 -8.27 6.73
C HIS A 57 10.28 -8.57 6.79
N SER A 58 10.94 -8.69 5.63
CA SER A 58 12.37 -8.96 5.51
C SER A 58 13.24 -7.70 5.52
N LEU A 59 12.62 -6.51 5.55
CA LEU A 59 13.36 -5.25 5.57
C LEU A 59 13.89 -4.93 6.97
N ASP A 60 15.17 -4.55 7.04
CA ASP A 60 15.71 -3.90 8.22
C ASP A 60 15.15 -2.47 8.37
N HIS A 61 15.39 -1.88 9.54
CA HIS A 61 14.90 -0.54 9.87
C HIS A 61 15.43 0.54 8.92
N ALA A 62 16.69 0.46 8.51
CA ALA A 62 17.30 1.47 7.63
C ALA A 62 16.69 1.41 6.23
N ARG A 63 16.49 0.21 5.67
CA ARG A 63 15.86 0.00 4.37
C ARG A 63 14.40 0.41 4.35
N LEU A 64 13.68 0.19 5.45
CA LEU A 64 12.30 0.66 5.57
C LEU A 64 12.24 2.20 5.54
N LEU A 65 13.15 2.89 6.24
CA LEU A 65 13.22 4.35 6.21
C LEU A 65 13.62 4.89 4.83
N GLU A 66 14.54 4.25 4.13
CA GLU A 66 14.89 4.58 2.75
C GLU A 66 13.68 4.44 1.81
N LEU A 67 12.95 3.34 1.92
CA LEU A 67 11.73 3.10 1.14
C LEU A 67 10.69 4.21 1.38
N ILE A 68 10.39 4.52 2.65
CA ILE A 68 9.43 5.56 3.00
C ILE A 68 9.90 6.93 2.50
N SER A 69 11.19 7.25 2.64
CA SER A 69 11.77 8.51 2.15
C SER A 69 11.59 8.70 0.65
N GLU A 70 11.79 7.64 -0.13
CA GLU A 70 11.57 7.67 -1.58
C GLU A 70 10.07 7.77 -1.94
N MET A 71 9.20 7.09 -1.20
CA MET A 71 7.74 7.24 -1.37
C MET A 71 7.28 8.68 -1.11
N VAL A 72 7.80 9.34 -0.07
CA VAL A 72 7.53 10.76 0.22
C VAL A 72 8.02 11.67 -0.91
N LYS A 73 9.19 11.39 -1.51
CA LYS A 73 9.67 12.16 -2.67
C LYS A 73 8.73 12.02 -3.86
N PHE A 74 8.20 10.83 -4.12
CA PHE A 74 7.28 10.59 -5.21
C PHE A 74 5.91 11.28 -5.00
N GLU A 75 5.45 11.49 -3.76
CA GLU A 75 4.20 12.26 -3.48
C GLU A 75 4.26 13.71 -4.03
N SER A 76 5.46 14.25 -4.19
CA SER A 76 5.67 15.57 -4.81
C SER A 76 5.54 15.56 -6.35
N GLN A 77 5.36 14.39 -6.97
CA GLN A 77 5.27 14.20 -8.41
C GLN A 77 3.85 13.77 -8.83
N THR A 78 3.45 14.20 -10.02
CA THR A 78 2.25 13.74 -10.71
C THR A 78 2.44 12.35 -11.30
N ILE A 79 1.34 11.63 -11.55
CA ILE A 79 1.39 10.35 -12.28
C ILE A 79 2.10 10.50 -13.63
N ASN A 80 1.86 11.60 -14.33
CA ASN A 80 2.50 11.85 -15.62
C ASN A 80 4.02 11.97 -15.47
N GLU A 81 4.52 12.68 -14.46
CA GLU A 81 5.96 12.80 -14.20
C GLU A 81 6.61 11.45 -13.85
N LEU A 82 5.94 10.63 -13.04
CA LEU A 82 6.46 9.33 -12.61
C LEU A 82 6.55 8.29 -13.74
N PHE A 83 5.63 8.35 -14.71
CA PHE A 83 5.44 7.26 -15.67
C PHE A 83 5.64 7.64 -17.15
N ARG A 84 5.70 8.93 -17.51
CA ARG A 84 5.90 9.37 -18.91
C ARG A 84 7.26 9.02 -19.47
N GLN A 85 8.28 8.92 -18.63
CA GLN A 85 9.67 8.68 -19.04
C GLN A 85 9.97 7.21 -19.41
N GLY A 86 8.96 6.34 -19.39
CA GLY A 86 8.99 5.00 -19.96
C GLY A 86 9.80 3.95 -19.19
N GLU A 87 10.97 4.31 -18.65
CA GLU A 87 11.86 3.36 -17.96
C GLU A 87 12.21 3.79 -16.52
N TRP A 88 12.29 5.09 -16.25
CA TRP A 88 12.61 5.63 -14.93
C TRP A 88 11.77 6.88 -14.63
N PRO A 89 11.24 7.09 -13.41
CA PRO A 89 11.31 6.19 -12.25
C PRO A 89 10.30 5.02 -12.35
N GLY A 90 9.27 5.14 -13.18
CA GLY A 90 8.19 4.18 -13.29
C GLY A 90 7.98 3.57 -14.67
N LYS A 91 7.45 2.34 -14.68
CA LYS A 91 7.09 1.63 -15.91
C LYS A 91 5.87 0.74 -15.72
N CYS A 92 5.03 0.68 -16.74
CA CYS A 92 3.91 -0.26 -16.84
C CYS A 92 4.36 -1.55 -17.53
N HIS A 93 3.88 -2.67 -17.03
CA HIS A 93 4.08 -4.01 -17.59
C HIS A 93 2.73 -4.72 -17.71
N ASP A 94 2.57 -5.56 -18.73
CA ASP A 94 1.41 -6.43 -18.83
C ASP A 94 1.59 -7.62 -17.89
N VAL A 95 0.60 -7.86 -17.02
CA VAL A 95 0.62 -8.97 -16.06
C VAL A 95 0.81 -10.32 -16.75
N PRO A 96 0.12 -10.64 -17.87
CA PRO A 96 0.34 -11.91 -18.57
C PRO A 96 1.77 -12.12 -19.09
N GLN A 97 2.57 -11.06 -19.24
CA GLN A 97 3.96 -11.13 -19.69
C GLN A 97 4.95 -11.28 -18.52
N LEU A 98 4.49 -11.38 -17.27
CA LEU A 98 5.39 -11.59 -16.13
C LEU A 98 6.20 -12.88 -16.34
N PRO A 99 7.54 -12.81 -16.34
CA PRO A 99 8.39 -13.98 -16.51
C PRO A 99 8.43 -14.86 -15.26
N ASN A 100 8.16 -14.28 -14.08
CA ASN A 100 8.15 -15.01 -12.83
C ASN A 100 6.77 -15.64 -12.57
N ARG A 101 6.69 -16.97 -12.64
CA ARG A 101 5.45 -17.69 -12.38
C ARG A 101 4.98 -17.61 -10.94
N ALA A 102 5.89 -17.61 -9.96
CA ALA A 102 5.55 -17.46 -8.55
C ALA A 102 4.87 -16.11 -8.26
N ALA A 103 5.23 -15.07 -9.01
CA ALA A 103 4.55 -13.78 -8.91
C ALA A 103 3.11 -13.84 -9.44
N LEU A 104 2.88 -14.53 -10.56
CA LEU A 104 1.51 -14.74 -11.08
C LEU A 104 0.65 -15.56 -10.11
N ASP A 105 1.18 -16.66 -9.60
CA ASP A 105 0.47 -17.51 -8.64
C ASP A 105 0.19 -16.76 -7.33
N ARG A 106 1.09 -15.83 -6.95
CA ARG A 106 0.86 -14.97 -5.77
C ARG A 106 -0.22 -13.92 -6.01
N LEU A 107 -0.30 -13.32 -7.20
CA LEU A 107 -1.42 -12.42 -7.55
C LEU A 107 -2.76 -13.12 -7.43
N ASP A 108 -2.83 -14.38 -7.87
CA ASP A 108 -4.03 -15.20 -7.74
C ASP A 108 -4.36 -15.46 -6.26
N ALA A 109 -3.37 -15.87 -5.46
CA ALA A 109 -3.54 -16.12 -4.04
C ALA A 109 -4.01 -14.89 -3.23
N ILE A 110 -3.65 -13.68 -3.66
CA ILE A 110 -4.09 -12.42 -3.02
C ILE A 110 -5.35 -11.81 -3.66
N GLY A 111 -6.00 -12.51 -4.58
CA GLY A 111 -7.27 -12.10 -5.20
C GLY A 111 -7.14 -11.02 -6.27
N LEU A 112 -5.99 -10.94 -6.96
CA LEU A 112 -5.68 -9.94 -7.99
C LEU A 112 -5.39 -10.58 -9.37
N ALA A 113 -5.86 -11.81 -9.61
CA ALA A 113 -5.66 -12.56 -10.86
C ALA A 113 -6.21 -11.83 -12.10
N ASP A 114 -7.30 -11.08 -11.96
CA ASP A 114 -7.97 -10.39 -13.07
C ASP A 114 -7.23 -9.14 -13.56
N MET A 115 -6.15 -8.74 -12.88
CA MET A 115 -5.40 -7.55 -13.24
C MET A 115 -4.57 -7.77 -14.50
N THR A 116 -4.66 -6.85 -15.46
CA THR A 116 -3.97 -6.96 -16.76
C THR A 116 -2.69 -6.16 -16.83
N LYS A 117 -2.54 -5.12 -16.00
CA LYS A 117 -1.38 -4.21 -15.99
C LYS A 117 -0.87 -4.03 -14.59
N ILE A 118 0.44 -4.10 -14.42
CA ILE A 118 1.13 -3.83 -13.16
C ILE A 118 2.20 -2.78 -13.37
N TRP A 119 2.37 -1.92 -12.38
CA TRP A 119 3.29 -0.80 -12.42
C TRP A 119 4.43 -1.05 -11.45
N LYS A 120 5.63 -0.60 -11.85
CA LYS A 120 6.79 -0.55 -10.96
C LYS A 120 7.27 0.87 -10.78
N LEU A 121 7.83 1.14 -9.62
CA LEU A 121 8.66 2.31 -9.32
C LEU A 121 10.02 1.84 -8.83
N ARG A 122 11.09 2.37 -9.40
CA ARG A 122 12.45 2.07 -8.97
C ARG A 122 12.80 2.93 -7.75
N ILE A 123 13.31 2.28 -6.71
CA ILE A 123 13.70 2.91 -5.45
C ILE A 123 15.17 2.54 -5.19
N GLY A 124 16.03 3.55 -5.20
CA GLY A 124 17.47 3.37 -5.09
C GLY A 124 18.09 2.49 -6.19
N GLY A 125 18.89 1.50 -5.79
CA GLY A 125 19.64 0.62 -6.68
C GLY A 125 18.77 -0.42 -7.39
N LYS A 126 18.64 -1.60 -6.78
CA LYS A 126 17.86 -2.72 -7.30
C LYS A 126 16.41 -2.79 -6.79
N GLY A 127 16.01 -1.93 -5.85
CA GLY A 127 14.68 -1.97 -5.27
C GLY A 127 13.58 -1.58 -6.24
N ARG A 128 12.52 -2.37 -6.32
CA ARG A 128 11.32 -2.09 -7.11
C ARG A 128 10.09 -2.17 -6.21
N LEU A 129 9.33 -1.09 -6.16
CA LEU A 129 8.00 -1.07 -5.59
C LEU A 129 7.00 -1.43 -6.69
N TRP A 130 6.24 -2.51 -6.50
CA TRP A 130 5.24 -2.97 -7.46
C TRP A 130 3.82 -2.69 -6.96
N GLY A 131 2.93 -2.41 -7.90
CA GLY A 131 1.54 -2.15 -7.57
C GLY A 131 0.65 -1.88 -8.76
N PHE A 132 -0.60 -1.54 -8.46
CA PHE A 132 -1.62 -1.18 -9.45
C PHE A 132 -1.92 0.31 -9.37
N LEU A 133 -2.09 0.95 -10.51
CA LEU A 133 -2.38 2.38 -10.59
C LEU A 133 -3.82 2.59 -11.08
N VAL A 134 -4.63 3.27 -10.28
CA VAL A 134 -6.01 3.65 -10.61
C VAL A 134 -6.17 5.14 -10.37
N GLY A 135 -6.32 5.92 -11.44
CA GLY A 135 -6.22 7.38 -11.38
C GLY A 135 -4.85 7.79 -10.81
N ASN A 136 -4.87 8.51 -9.70
CA ASN A 136 -3.69 8.94 -8.97
C ASN A 136 -3.29 8.04 -7.79
N VAL A 137 -4.03 6.95 -7.54
CA VAL A 137 -3.78 6.07 -6.40
C VAL A 137 -2.94 4.87 -6.84
N PHE A 138 -1.75 4.75 -6.27
CA PHE A 138 -0.88 3.60 -6.40
C PHE A 138 -1.18 2.60 -5.26
N HIS A 139 -1.81 1.50 -5.61
CA HIS A 139 -2.08 0.36 -4.75
C HIS A 139 -0.81 -0.47 -4.61
N VAL A 140 -0.10 -0.31 -3.50
CA VAL A 140 1.13 -1.05 -3.22
C VAL A 140 0.80 -2.52 -3.00
N VAL A 141 1.53 -3.39 -3.71
CA VAL A 141 1.37 -4.85 -3.63
C VAL A 141 2.64 -5.50 -3.10
N TRP A 142 3.78 -5.19 -3.70
CA TRP A 142 5.06 -5.82 -3.35
C TRP A 142 6.21 -4.84 -3.25
N TRP A 143 7.18 -5.20 -2.42
CA TRP A 143 8.52 -4.63 -2.39
C TRP A 143 9.53 -5.71 -2.83
N ASP A 144 10.15 -5.50 -3.97
CA ASP A 144 11.09 -6.42 -4.60
C ASP A 144 12.52 -5.82 -4.55
N PRO A 145 13.31 -6.11 -3.50
CA PRO A 145 14.65 -5.56 -3.34
C PRO A 145 15.66 -6.10 -4.35
N GLU A 146 15.47 -7.35 -4.83
CA GLU A 146 16.43 -8.06 -5.67
C GLU A 146 16.02 -8.19 -7.15
N HIS A 147 14.91 -7.60 -7.56
CA HIS A 147 14.40 -7.62 -8.93
C HIS A 147 13.95 -9.01 -9.40
N GLU A 148 13.35 -9.79 -8.51
CA GLU A 148 12.92 -11.16 -8.78
C GLU A 148 11.56 -11.23 -9.48
N VAL A 149 10.69 -10.22 -9.35
CA VAL A 149 9.36 -10.21 -9.99
C VAL A 149 9.50 -10.11 -11.50
N TRP A 150 10.47 -9.32 -11.98
CA TRP A 150 10.78 -9.16 -13.40
C TRP A 150 12.30 -9.21 -13.64
N PRO A 151 12.95 -10.38 -13.54
CA PRO A 151 14.38 -10.49 -13.74
C PRO A 151 14.79 -9.98 -15.12
N SER A 152 15.80 -9.10 -15.13
CA SER A 152 16.44 -8.70 -16.38
C SER A 152 17.19 -9.89 -16.97
N LYS A 153 17.00 -10.16 -18.27
CA LYS A 153 17.89 -11.07 -19.00
C LYS A 153 19.30 -10.49 -18.92
N LEU A 154 20.19 -11.13 -18.17
CA LEU A 154 21.61 -10.76 -18.13
C LEU A 154 22.14 -10.82 -19.56
N ARG A 155 22.52 -9.66 -20.09
CA ARG A 155 23.13 -9.54 -21.42
C ARG A 155 24.65 -9.63 -21.23
N ASN A 156 25.14 -10.78 -20.82
CA ASN A 156 26.57 -11.10 -20.74
C ASN A 156 26.77 -12.52 -21.26
N THR A 157 27.18 -12.60 -22.52
CA THR A 157 27.96 -13.69 -23.11
C THR A 157 29.29 -13.08 -23.54
#